data_AF-A0A0S3SXF8-F1
#
_entry.id   AF-A0A0S3SXF8-F1
#
_cell.length_a   1.000
_cell.length_b   1.000
_cell.length_c   1.000
_cell.angle_alpha   90.00
_cell.angle_beta   90.00
_cell.angle_gamma   90.00
#
_symmetry.space_group_name_H-M   'P 1'
#
loop_
_entity.id
_entity.type
_entity.pdbx_description
1 polymer ?
#
loop_
_entity_poly.entity_id
_entity_poly.type
_entity_poly.pdbx_seq_one_letter_code
_entity_poly.pdbx_strand_id
1 'polypeptide(L)' 'MKKILVREANGYSATHVVVGTTHGLHRIRSSTFVAKYCAKNLSKDCCILAVNNGKVVFKRDSSPPSVVDL' A
#
# COMPACT_ATOMS: atom_id res chain seq x y z
N MET A 1 9.97 -10.17 2.56
CA MET A 1 9.63 -8.89 3.23
C MET A 1 8.16 -8.49 3.02
N LYS A 2 7.68 -8.23 1.80
CA LYS A 2 6.28 -7.79 1.53
C LYS A 2 5.12 -8.60 2.14
N LYS A 3 5.28 -9.92 2.33
CA LYS A 3 4.25 -10.78 2.96
C LYS A 3 4.03 -10.47 4.44
N ILE A 4 5.09 -10.10 5.15
CA ILE A 4 5.03 -9.79 6.59
C ILE A 4 4.27 -8.48 6.78
N LEU A 5 4.57 -7.46 5.97
CA LEU A 5 3.82 -6.19 5.97
C LEU A 5 2.31 -6.39 5.83
N VAL A 6 1.87 -7.29 4.94
CA VAL A 6 0.45 -7.60 4.76
C VAL A 6 -0.13 -8.26 6.01
N ARG A 7 0.62 -9.19 6.63
CA ARG A 7 0.19 -9.87 7.85
C ARG A 7 0.05 -8.90 9.02
N GLU A 8 1.04 -8.05 9.25
CA GLU A 8 1.01 -7.05 10.32
C GLU A 8 -0.13 -6.04 10.10
N ALA A 9 -0.25 -5.50 8.88
CA ALA A 9 -1.31 -4.53 8.57
C ALA A 9 -2.71 -5.13 8.78
N ASN A 10 -2.94 -6.40 8.43
CA ASN A 10 -4.19 -7.09 8.72
C ASN A 10 -4.37 -7.37 10.22
N GLY A 11 -3.31 -7.81 10.91
CA GLY A 11 -3.34 -8.11 12.34
C GLY A 11 -3.66 -6.89 13.21
N TYR A 12 -3.23 -5.70 12.79
CA TYR A 12 -3.53 -4.43 13.45
C TYR A 12 -4.75 -3.69 12.86
N SER A 13 -5.48 -4.29 11.93
CA SER A 13 -6.60 -3.63 11.22
C SER A 13 -6.23 -2.23 10.70
N ALA A 14 -5.04 -2.10 10.12
CA ALA A 14 -4.51 -0.82 9.68
C ALA A 14 -5.38 -0.22 8.55
N THR A 15 -5.87 1.00 8.77
CA THR A 15 -6.63 1.76 7.76
C THR A 15 -5.70 2.47 6.76
N HIS A 16 -4.43 2.66 7.11
CA HIS A 16 -3.45 3.35 6.28
C HIS A 16 -2.09 2.63 6.33
N VAL A 17 -1.50 2.38 5.17
CA VAL A 17 -0.16 1.79 5.04
C VAL A 17 0.71 2.69 4.17
N VAL A 18 1.79 3.20 4.76
CA VAL A 18 2.78 4.04 4.08
C VAL A 18 4.08 3.27 3.93
N VAL A 19 4.61 3.18 2.72
CA VAL A 19 5.89 2.53 2.43
C VAL A 19 6.86 3.49 1.77
N GLY A 20 8.08 3.58 2.31
CA GLY A 20 9.17 4.28 1.65
C GLY A 20 9.66 3.49 0.43
N THR A 21 10.02 4.20 -0.63
CA THR A 21 10.70 3.61 -1.80
C THR A 21 12.10 4.16 -1.90
N THR A 22 13.09 3.33 -2.27
CA THR A 22 14.47 3.75 -2.47
C THR A 22 14.79 3.86 -3.96
N HIS A 23 15.56 4.89 -4.32
CA HIS A 23 16.10 5.04 -5.66
C HIS A 23 17.40 4.23 -5.76
N GLY A 24 17.48 3.23 -6.66
CA GLY A 24 18.76 2.64 -7.06
C GLY A 24 19.01 1.16 -6.77
N LEU A 25 18.17 0.43 -6.02
CA LEU A 25 18.47 -0.99 -5.72
C LEU A 25 17.90 -2.00 -6.74
N HIS A 26 16.90 -1.61 -7.54
CA HIS A 26 16.22 -2.54 -8.46
C HIS A 26 16.13 -1.97 -9.88
N ARG A 27 17.13 -2.26 -10.73
CA ARG A 27 17.01 -2.02 -12.19
C ARG A 27 15.93 -2.90 -12.85
N ILE A 28 15.55 -4.01 -12.21
CA ILE A 28 14.65 -5.04 -12.77
C ILE A 28 13.18 -4.84 -12.33
N ARG A 29 12.93 -4.17 -11.20
CA ARG A 29 11.57 -4.02 -10.64
C ARG A 29 11.27 -2.58 -10.27
N SER A 30 10.03 -2.17 -10.53
CA SER A 30 9.48 -0.88 -10.12
C SER A 30 9.69 -0.66 -8.62
N SER A 31 10.17 0.52 -8.23
CA SER A 31 10.40 0.94 -6.84
C SER A 31 9.12 0.89 -5.98
N THR A 32 7.94 0.81 -6.60
CA THR A 32 6.63 0.73 -5.95
C THR A 32 6.07 -0.69 -5.81
N PHE A 33 6.85 -1.74 -6.12
CA PHE A 33 6.37 -3.13 -6.11
C PHE A 33 5.83 -3.58 -4.74
N VAL A 34 6.42 -3.10 -3.64
CA VAL A 34 5.91 -3.39 -2.29
C VAL A 34 4.54 -2.77 -2.08
N ALA A 35 4.34 -1.51 -2.48
CA ALA A 35 3.06 -0.83 -2.38
C ALA A 35 1.99 -1.48 -3.25
N LYS A 36 2.33 -1.83 -4.50
CA LYS A 36 1.45 -2.60 -5.41
C LYS A 36 1.05 -3.95 -4.83
N TYR A 37 1.98 -4.63 -4.16
CA TYR A 37 1.67 -5.91 -3.51
C TYR A 37 0.72 -5.74 -2.34
N CYS A 38 0.95 -4.74 -1.48
CA CYS A 38 0.04 -4.46 -0.37
C CYS A 38 -1.35 -4.07 -0.89
N ALA A 39 -1.43 -3.28 -1.98
CA ALA A 39 -2.69 -2.86 -2.60
C ALA A 39 -3.54 -4.02 -3.12
N LYS A 40 -2.88 -5.10 -3.55
CA LYS A 40 -3.56 -6.31 -4.04
C LYS A 40 -4.01 -7.25 -2.91
N ASN A 41 -3.33 -7.24 -1.76
CA ASN A 41 -3.54 -8.26 -0.71
C ASN A 41 -4.18 -7.71 0.58
N LEU A 42 -4.28 -6.38 0.73
CA LEU A 42 -4.98 -5.73 1.85
C LEU A 42 -6.41 -5.35 1.45
N SER A 43 -7.29 -5.26 2.45
CA SER A 43 -8.70 -4.84 2.26
C SER A 43 -8.78 -3.54 1.45
N LYS A 44 -9.83 -3.39 0.64
CA LYS A 44 -10.10 -2.17 -0.13
C LYS A 44 -10.37 -0.96 0.76
N ASP A 45 -10.66 -1.17 2.05
CA ASP A 45 -10.87 -0.10 3.03
C ASP A 45 -9.54 0.50 3.54
N CYS A 46 -8.39 -0.08 3.15
CA CYS A 46 -7.07 0.39 3.56
C CYS A 46 -6.46 1.34 2.52
N CYS A 47 -6.07 2.54 2.92
CA CYS A 47 -5.31 3.45 2.06
C CYS A 47 -3.85 3.00 1.96
N ILE A 48 -3.27 3.01 0.76
CA ILE A 48 -1.86 2.65 0.56
C ILE A 48 -1.10 3.75 -0.17
N LEU A 49 0.02 4.15 0.41
CA LEU A 49 0.88 5.21 -0.10
C LEU A 49 2.31 4.71 -0.24
N ALA A 50 2.95 5.01 -1.37
CA ALA A 50 4.38 4.87 -1.52
C ALA A 50 5.02 6.24 -1.66
N VAL A 51 6.03 6.53 -0.84
CA VAL A 51 6.69 7.84 -0.80
C VAL A 51 8.16 7.70 -1.17
N ASN A 52 8.63 8.61 -2.03
CA ASN A 52 10.03 8.76 -2.43
C ASN A 52 10.45 10.21 -2.20
N ASN A 53 11.43 10.46 -1.33
CA ASN A 53 11.95 11.81 -1.07
C ASN A 53 10.84 12.86 -0.85
N GLY A 54 9.84 12.53 -0.03
CA GLY A 54 8.70 13.40 0.25
C GLY A 54 7.60 13.44 -0.83
N LYS A 55 7.80 12.82 -1.99
CA LYS A 55 6.81 12.73 -3.07
C LYS A 55 6.06 11.41 -3.05
N VAL A 56 4.73 11.46 -3.14
CA VAL A 56 3.90 10.25 -3.35
C VAL A 56 4.10 9.74 -4.78
N VAL A 57 4.59 8.51 -4.91
CA VAL A 57 4.88 7.85 -6.21
C VAL A 57 3.93 6.69 -6.51
N PHE A 58 3.11 6.29 -5.53
CA PHE A 58 1.99 5.36 -5.70
C PHE A 58 0.93 5.64 -4.65
N LYS A 59 -0.34 5.55 -5.04
CA LYS A 59 -1.50 5.75 -4.17
C LYS A 59 -2.59 4.74 -4.55
N ARG A 60 -3.16 4.10 -3.53
CA ARG A 60 -4.46 3.44 -3.60
C ARG A 60 -5.34 4.06 -2.53
N ASP A 61 -6.42 4.69 -2.94
CA ASP A 61 -7.44 5.19 -2.03
C ASP A 61 -8.29 4.04 -1.50
N SER A 62 -8.76 4.18 -0.25
CA SER A 62 -9.78 3.28 0.26
C SER A 62 -11.06 3.50 -0.54
N SER A 63 -11.70 2.45 -1.05
CA SER A 63 -13.08 2.63 -1.51
C SER A 63 -13.91 2.88 -0.26
N PRO A 64 -14.73 3.94 -0.18
CA PRO A 64 -15.78 3.96 0.83
C PRO A 64 -16.61 2.68 0.64
N PRO A 65 -17.13 2.06 1.71
CA PRO A 65 -18.16 1.05 1.55
C PRO A 65 -19.21 1.67 0.66
N SER A 66 -19.51 1.03 -0.46
CA SER A 66 -20.58 1.48 -1.35
C SER A 66 -21.81 1.62 -0.47
N VAL A 67 -22.25 2.86 -0.26
CA VAL A 67 -23.51 3.17 0.41
C VAL A 67 -24.61 2.82 -0.59
N VAL A 68 -24.78 1.52 -0.81
CA VAL A 68 -25.96 0.90 -1.39
C VAL A 68 -26.51 0.06 -0.27
N ASP A 69 -27.32 0.69 0.58
CA ASP A 69 -28.37 0.10 1.42
C ASP A 69 -28.73 1.10 2.53
N LEU A 70 -29.60 2.07 2.19
CA LEU A 70 -30.65 2.64 3.04
C LEU A 70 -31.60 3.48 2.18
#